data_AF-A0A533RUH4-F1
#
_entry.id   AF-A0A533RUH4-F1
#
_cell.length_a   1.000
_cell.length_b   1.000
_cell.length_c   1.000
_cell.angle_alpha   90.00
_cell.angle_beta   90.00
_cell.angle_gamma   90.00
#
_symmetry.space_group_name_H-M   'P 1'
#
loop_
_entity.id
_entity.type
_entity.pdbx_description
1 polymer ?
#
loop_
_entity_poly.entity_id
_entity_poly.type
_entity_poly.pdbx_seq_one_letter_code
_entity_poly.pdbx_strand_id
1 'polypeptide(L)'
;MLQSAERVACYLAGVTFKSFEADPVLQDAVIRRLEIIGEAARRVSTRYADAHDTVPWRDAIDMRNLLAHEYDVVSLGIVWETAQVDLPELADSLRAVLGDCVWPTGYTP
;
A
#
# COMPACT_ATOMS: atom_id res chain seq x y z
N MET A 1 4.84 4.91 -2.61
CA MET A 1 4.12 3.63 -2.43
C MET A 1 4.89 2.71 -1.50
N LEU A 2 6.10 2.27 -1.87
CA LEU A 2 6.91 1.31 -1.10
C LEU A 2 7.04 1.68 0.40
N GLN A 3 7.45 2.91 0.72
CA GLN A 3 7.56 3.38 2.11
C GLN A 3 6.24 3.25 2.91
N SER A 4 5.08 3.44 2.26
CA SER A 4 3.79 3.27 2.95
C SER A 4 3.45 1.80 3.16
N ALA A 5 3.81 0.92 2.22
CA ALA A 5 3.69 -0.53 2.40
C ALA A 5 4.55 -1.02 3.59
N GLU A 6 5.80 -0.55 3.66
CA GLU A 6 6.73 -0.89 4.75
C GLU A 6 6.23 -0.40 6.11
N ARG A 7 5.64 0.80 6.16
CA ARG A 7 5.03 1.31 7.39
C ARG A 7 3.88 0.43 7.88
N VAL A 8 3.00 -0.01 6.98
CA VAL A 8 1.91 -0.93 7.36
C VAL A 8 2.48 -2.25 7.90
N ALA A 9 3.50 -2.82 7.23
CA ALA A 9 4.17 -4.01 7.73
C ALA A 9 4.76 -3.81 9.14
N CYS A 10 5.35 -2.64 9.42
CA CYS A 10 5.82 -2.31 10.77
C CYS A 10 4.67 -2.17 11.78
N TYR A 11 3.56 -1.54 11.41
CA TYR A 11 2.41 -1.36 12.29
C TYR A 11 1.75 -2.69 12.68
N LEU A 12 1.72 -3.63 11.74
CA LEU A 12 1.06 -4.93 11.92
C LEU A 12 2.01 -6.04 12.43
N ALA A 13 3.28 -5.73 12.67
CA ALA A 13 4.24 -6.69 13.17
C ALA A 13 3.80 -7.28 14.54
N GLY A 14 3.51 -8.58 14.56
CA GLY A 14 3.04 -9.27 15.76
C GLY A 14 1.59 -8.93 16.17
N VAL A 15 0.87 -8.16 15.36
CA VAL A 15 -0.54 -7.84 15.59
C VAL A 15 -1.40 -9.01 15.12
N THR A 16 -2.43 -9.34 15.89
CA THR A 16 -3.47 -10.29 15.48
C THR A 16 -4.66 -9.54 14.89
N PHE A 17 -5.48 -10.21 14.08
CA PHE A 17 -6.71 -9.60 13.56
C PHE A 17 -7.62 -9.07 14.67
N LYS A 18 -7.79 -9.83 15.76
CA LYS A 18 -8.61 -9.41 16.91
C LYS A 18 -8.09 -8.14 17.59
N SER A 19 -6.76 -8.00 17.73
CA SER A 19 -6.17 -6.76 18.28
C SER A 19 -6.30 -5.58 17.32
N PHE A 20 -6.23 -5.85 16.01
CA PHE A 20 -6.46 -4.83 14.98
C PHE A 20 -7.92 -4.35 14.99
N GLU A 21 -8.90 -5.25 15.04
CA GLU A 21 -10.34 -4.90 15.14
C GLU A 21 -10.68 -4.09 16.40
N ALA A 22 -9.92 -4.27 17.47
CA ALA A 22 -10.11 -3.56 18.74
C ALA A 22 -9.37 -2.21 18.82
N ASP A 23 -8.55 -1.85 17.82
CA ASP A 23 -7.73 -0.64 17.81
C ASP A 23 -8.07 0.29 16.63
N PRO A 24 -8.99 1.26 16.82
CA PRO A 24 -9.38 2.20 15.78
C PRO A 24 -8.23 3.07 15.26
N VAL A 25 -7.24 3.39 16.11
CA VAL A 25 -6.10 4.22 15.70
C VAL A 25 -5.21 3.44 14.74
N LEU A 26 -5.00 2.15 15.01
CA LEU A 26 -4.27 1.27 14.11
C LEU A 26 -5.03 1.05 12.79
N GLN A 27 -6.35 0.89 12.84
CA GLN A 27 -7.20 0.81 11.65
C GLN A 27 -7.05 2.05 10.77
N ASP A 28 -7.22 3.24 11.34
CA ASP A 28 -7.07 4.52 10.65
C ASP A 28 -5.67 4.68 10.05
N ALA A 29 -4.64 4.29 10.80
CA ALA A 29 -3.26 4.34 10.33
C ALA A 29 -3.04 3.45 9.09
N VAL A 30 -3.53 2.21 9.12
CA VAL A 30 -3.42 1.26 8.00
C VAL A 30 -4.22 1.75 6.79
N ILE A 31 -5.50 2.11 6.98
CA ILE A 31 -6.38 2.62 5.91
C ILE A 31 -5.73 3.83 5.23
N ARG A 32 -5.22 4.79 6.02
CA ARG A 32 -4.56 5.98 5.48
C ARG A 32 -3.34 5.64 4.63
N ARG A 33 -2.57 4.59 5.00
CA ARG A 33 -1.43 4.15 4.20
C ARG A 33 -1.89 3.53 2.88
N LEU A 34 -2.94 2.70 2.89
CA LEU A 34 -3.52 2.10 1.68
C LEU A 34 -4.03 3.15 0.69
N GLU A 35 -4.72 4.19 1.17
CA GLU A 35 -5.13 5.32 0.34
C GLU A 35 -3.96 6.04 -0.34
N ILE A 36 -2.87 6.27 0.40
CA ILE A 36 -1.65 6.92 -0.12
C ILE A 36 -0.99 6.05 -1.19
N ILE A 37 -1.02 4.73 -1.01
CA ILE A 37 -0.50 3.79 -2.00
C ILE A 37 -1.29 3.91 -3.31
N GLY A 38 -2.62 3.84 -3.25
CA GLY A 38 -3.45 3.94 -4.46
C GLY A 38 -3.40 5.32 -5.12
N GLU A 39 -3.37 6.40 -4.34
CA GLU A 39 -3.20 7.75 -4.89
C GLU A 39 -1.83 7.92 -5.57
N ALA A 40 -0.78 7.33 -5.02
CA ALA A 40 0.53 7.35 -5.65
C ALA A 40 0.57 6.46 -6.92
N ALA A 41 -0.11 5.30 -6.92
CA ALA A 41 -0.26 4.45 -8.09
C ALA A 41 -0.94 5.19 -9.25
N ARG A 42 -2.04 5.92 -8.96
CA ARG A 42 -2.77 6.74 -9.94
C ARG A 42 -1.90 7.82 -10.61
N ARG A 43 -0.83 8.28 -9.95
CA ARG A 43 0.07 9.32 -10.47
C ARG A 43 1.19 8.75 -11.35
N VAL A 44 1.36 7.42 -11.37
CA VAL A 44 2.33 6.78 -12.26
C VAL A 44 1.86 6.97 -13.70
N SER A 45 2.76 7.41 -14.58
CA SER A 45 2.43 7.59 -16.00
C SER A 45 2.05 6.25 -16.63
N THR A 46 1.05 6.25 -17.52
CA THR A 46 0.60 5.06 -18.25
C THR A 46 1.76 4.33 -18.93
N ARG A 47 2.65 5.07 -19.61
CA ARG A 47 3.86 4.48 -20.24
C ARG A 47 4.73 3.69 -19.26
N TYR A 48 4.91 4.19 -18.03
CA TYR A 48 5.73 3.51 -17.03
C TYR A 48 4.98 2.31 -16.44
N ALA A 49 3.68 2.46 -16.16
CA ALA A 49 2.84 1.37 -15.66
C ALA A 49 2.78 0.21 -16.67
N ASP A 50 2.58 0.51 -17.95
CA ASP A 50 2.54 -0.49 -19.04
C ASP A 50 3.89 -1.21 -19.23
N ALA A 51 5.00 -0.53 -18.97
CA ALA A 51 6.33 -1.13 -19.04
C ALA A 51 6.67 -2.01 -17.81
N HIS A 52 5.87 -1.94 -16.75
CA HIS A 52 6.06 -2.64 -15.48
C HIS A 52 4.72 -3.24 -15.03
N ASP A 53 4.14 -4.05 -15.90
CA ASP A 53 2.83 -4.71 -15.73
C ASP A 53 2.82 -5.76 -14.61
N THR A 54 4.00 -6.17 -14.13
CA THR A 54 4.16 -7.04 -12.95
C THR A 54 3.77 -6.37 -11.65
N VAL A 55 3.74 -5.03 -11.60
CA VAL A 55 3.26 -4.30 -10.42
C VAL A 55 1.73 -4.15 -10.53
N PRO A 56 0.94 -4.52 -9.51
CA PRO A 56 -0.52 -4.46 -9.56
C PRO A 56 -1.02 -3.02 -9.36
N TRP A 57 -0.72 -2.13 -10.32
CA TRP A 57 -1.07 -0.71 -10.25
C TRP A 57 -2.58 -0.50 -10.14
N ARG A 58 -3.35 -1.27 -10.92
CA ARG A 58 -4.80 -1.16 -10.97
C ARG A 58 -5.44 -1.58 -9.65
N ASP A 59 -5.01 -2.68 -9.06
CA ASP A 59 -5.54 -3.17 -7.80
C ASP A 59 -5.27 -2.17 -6.66
N ALA A 60 -4.09 -1.55 -6.65
CA ALA A 60 -3.77 -0.49 -5.69
C ALA A 60 -4.69 0.74 -5.85
N ILE A 61 -5.02 1.14 -7.09
CA ILE A 61 -5.94 2.24 -7.38
C ILE A 61 -7.37 1.87 -6.95
N ASP A 62 -7.80 0.65 -7.28
CA ASP A 62 -9.15 0.17 -7.01
C ASP A 62 -9.38 0.01 -5.50
N MET A 63 -8.39 -0.46 -4.74
CA MET A 63 -8.46 -0.50 -3.27
C MET A 63 -8.61 0.90 -2.66
N ARG A 64 -7.90 1.91 -3.18
CA ARG A 64 -8.10 3.30 -2.74
C ARG A 64 -9.49 3.80 -3.11
N ASN A 65 -10.03 3.44 -4.27
CA ASN A 65 -11.38 3.84 -4.66
C ASN A 65 -12.42 3.22 -3.73
N LEU A 66 -12.26 1.94 -3.37
CA LEU A 66 -13.10 1.24 -2.41
C LEU A 66 -13.04 1.93 -1.03
N LEU A 67 -11.84 2.16 -0.50
CA LEU A 67 -11.64 2.85 0.78
C LEU A 67 -12.11 4.30 0.80
N ALA A 68 -12.21 4.98 -0.34
CA ALA A 68 -12.65 6.38 -0.38
C ALA A 68 -14.17 6.54 -0.55
N HIS A 69 -14.83 5.60 -1.22
CA HIS A 69 -16.25 5.71 -1.58
C HIS A 69 -17.16 4.76 -0.83
N GLU A 70 -16.64 3.64 -0.34
CA GLU A 70 -17.40 2.58 0.33
C GLU A 70 -16.85 2.31 1.74
N TYR A 71 -16.16 3.27 2.35
CA TYR A 71 -15.50 3.11 3.67
C TYR A 71 -16.45 2.70 4.79
N ASP A 72 -17.73 3.00 4.65
CA ASP A 72 -18.82 2.60 5.53
C ASP A 72 -19.23 1.13 5.36
N VAL A 73 -18.91 0.53 4.21
CA VAL A 73 -19.22 -0.86 3.84
C VAL A 73 -17.97 -1.76 3.85
N VAL A 74 -16.77 -1.19 3.72
CA VAL A 74 -15.53 -1.99 3.75
C VAL A 74 -15.39 -2.69 5.09
N SER A 75 -15.42 -4.02 5.06
CA SER A 75 -15.15 -4.80 6.27
C SER A 75 -13.67 -4.67 6.66
N LEU A 76 -13.41 -4.55 7.96
CA LEU A 76 -12.04 -4.57 8.50
C LEU A 76 -11.28 -5.85 8.10
N GLY A 77 -12.00 -6.93 7.78
CA GLY A 77 -11.42 -8.15 7.22
C GLY A 77 -10.73 -7.93 5.88
N ILE A 78 -11.34 -7.15 4.97
CA ILE A 78 -10.73 -6.82 3.67
C ILE A 78 -9.48 -5.96 3.88
N VAL A 79 -9.56 -4.94 4.74
CA VAL A 79 -8.41 -4.08 5.06
C VAL A 79 -7.25 -4.91 5.62
N TRP A 80 -7.56 -5.84 6.52
CA TRP A 80 -6.59 -6.73 7.13
C TRP A 80 -5.96 -7.68 6.11
N GLU A 81 -6.77 -8.33 5.28
CA GLU A 81 -6.31 -9.24 4.23
C GLU A 81 -5.40 -8.52 3.25
N THR A 82 -5.82 -7.36 2.72
CA THR A 82 -4.99 -6.56 1.83
C THR A 82 -3.68 -6.14 2.49
N ALA A 83 -3.69 -5.75 3.75
CA ALA A 83 -2.49 -5.34 4.46
C ALA A 83 -1.51 -6.50 4.71
N GLN A 84 -2.01 -7.72 4.91
CA GLN A 84 -1.21 -8.90 5.26
C GLN A 84 -0.80 -9.76 4.05
N VAL A 85 -1.55 -9.71 2.94
CA VAL A 85 -1.36 -10.57 1.77
C VAL A 85 -0.94 -9.75 0.55
N ASP A 86 -1.80 -8.87 0.07
CA ASP A 86 -1.56 -8.14 -1.18
C ASP A 86 -0.42 -7.12 -1.05
N LEU A 87 -0.32 -6.48 0.11
CA LEU A 87 0.62 -5.39 0.33
C LEU A 87 2.09 -5.84 0.36
N PRO A 88 2.45 -6.98 0.99
CA PRO A 88 3.77 -7.60 0.79
C PRO A 88 4.12 -7.86 -0.68
N GLU A 89 3.22 -8.43 -1.46
CA GLU A 89 3.46 -8.74 -2.88
C GLU A 89 3.67 -7.45 -3.71
N LEU A 90 2.87 -6.43 -3.44
CA LEU A 90 3.06 -5.10 -4.03
C LEU A 90 4.43 -4.52 -3.64
N ALA A 91 4.84 -4.63 -2.37
CA ALA A 91 6.13 -4.12 -1.91
C ALA A 91 7.30 -4.80 -2.63
N ASP A 92 7.24 -6.11 -2.83
CA ASP A 92 8.28 -6.86 -3.55
C ASP A 92 8.32 -6.50 -5.02
N SER A 93 7.16 -6.37 -5.66
CA SER A 93 7.07 -5.91 -7.05
C SER A 93 7.63 -4.49 -7.22
N LEU A 94 7.34 -3.59 -6.28
CA LEU A 94 7.90 -2.23 -6.26
C LEU A 94 9.42 -2.22 -6.09
N ARG A 95 9.98 -3.08 -5.22
CA ARG A 95 11.44 -3.20 -5.06
C ARG A 95 12.09 -3.69 -6.34
N ALA A 96 11.49 -4.66 -7.02
CA ALA A 96 12.02 -5.20 -8.27
C ALA A 96 12.12 -4.14 -9.37
N VAL A 97 11.12 -3.26 -9.51
CA VAL A 97 11.10 -2.23 -10.56
C VAL A 97 11.86 -0.96 -10.20
N LEU A 98 12.00 -0.67 -8.89
CA LEU A 98 12.85 0.41 -8.43
C LEU A 98 14.33 0.01 -8.53
N GLY A 99 14.68 -1.27 -8.33
CA GLY A 99 16.06 -1.70 -8.19
C GLY A 99 16.80 -0.92 -7.09
N ASP A 100 18.13 -1.00 -7.06
CA ASP A 100 18.96 0.00 -6.38
C ASP A 100 18.87 1.32 -7.15
N CYS A 101 17.71 1.99 -7.13
CA CYS A 101 17.57 3.33 -7.67
C CYS A 101 18.40 4.27 -6.79
N VAL A 102 19.68 4.38 -7.12
CA VAL A 102 20.51 5.50 -6.71
C VAL A 102 19.92 6.72 -7.41
N TRP A 103 19.09 7.45 -6.67
CA TRP A 103 18.62 8.75 -7.07
C TRP A 103 19.82 9.62 -7.48
N PRO A 104 19.91 10.16 -8.71
CA PRO A 104 21.10 10.87 -9.17
C PRO A 104 21.22 12.30 -8.61
N THR A 105 20.74 12.55 -7.41
CA THR A 105 20.99 13.84 -6.74
C THR A 105 21.62 13.60 -5.38
N GLY A 106 22.86 14.04 -5.26
CA GLY A 106 23.60 14.10 -4.00
C GLY A 106 22.88 14.96 -2.98
N TYR A 107 22.00 14.34 -2.22
CA TYR A 107 21.51 14.85 -0.96
C TYR A 107 21.67 13.78 0.11
N THR A 108 22.70 13.96 0.93
CA THR A 108 22.83 13.34 2.25
C THR A 108 22.36 14.35 3.30
N PRO A 109 21.71 13.91 4.40
CA PRO A 109 21.28 14.79 5.48
C PRO A 109 22.43 15.59 6.10
#